data_AF-A0A972XJ45-F1
#
_entry.id   AF-A0A972XJ45-F1
#
_cell.length_a   1.000
_cell.length_b   1.000
_cell.length_c   1.000
_cell.angle_alpha   90.00
_cell.angle_beta   90.00
_cell.angle_gamma   90.00
#
_symmetry.space_group_name_H-M   'P 1'
#
loop_
_entity.id
_entity.type
_entity.pdbx_description
1 polymer ?
#
loop_
_entity_poly.entity_id
_entity_poly.type
_entity_poly.pdbx_seq_one_letter_code
_entity_poly.pdbx_strand_id
1 'polypeptide(L)' 'MGKVTHAVSARSNRQKSDRDPAKWMPPPAACVCTYMEVWVGVKFRWGLAMDPAEKSTVDSDLAGCPADLVPLPERVG' A
#
# COMPACT_ATOMS: atom_id res chain seq x y z
N MET A 1 -1.23 -3.18 24.83
CA MET A 1 -1.01 -3.24 23.38
C MET A 1 -0.43 -1.91 22.89
N GLY A 2 0.86 -1.85 22.59
CA GLY A 2 1.50 -0.65 22.04
C GLY A 2 1.17 -0.50 20.56
N LYS A 3 0.65 0.66 20.13
CA LYS A 3 0.57 1.01 18.71
C LYS A 3 2.00 1.09 18.18
N VAL A 4 2.35 0.21 17.24
CA VAL A 4 3.59 0.36 16.47
C VAL A 4 3.31 1.47 15.46
N THR A 5 3.81 2.68 15.74
CA THR A 5 3.80 3.75 14.74
C THR A 5 4.94 3.50 13.78
N HIS A 6 4.65 3.15 12.54
CA HIS A 6 5.63 3.18 11.46
C HIS A 6 6.02 4.66 11.22
N ALA A 7 6.98 5.17 11.97
CA ALA A 7 7.47 6.54 11.83
C ALA A 7 8.32 6.64 10.55
N VAL A 8 7.69 7.03 9.45
CA VAL A 8 8.41 7.36 8.22
C VAL A 8 9.21 8.64 8.43
N SER A 9 10.48 8.66 8.02
CA SER A 9 11.28 9.89 8.08
C SER A 9 10.65 10.97 7.18
N ALA A 10 10.79 12.25 7.55
CA ALA A 10 10.32 13.36 6.71
C ALA A 10 10.89 13.31 5.29
N ARG A 11 12.11 12.78 5.12
CA ARG A 11 12.75 12.52 3.83
C ARG A 11 12.02 11.42 3.04
N SER A 12 11.59 10.34 3.69
CA SER A 12 10.80 9.27 3.06
C SER A 12 9.43 9.79 2.61
N ASN A 13 8.76 10.60 3.44
CA ASN A 13 7.46 11.17 3.10
C ASN A 13 7.54 12.14 1.90
N ARG A 14 8.60 12.97 1.82
CA ARG A 14 8.84 13.83 0.64
C ARG A 14 9.14 13.05 -0.64
N GLN A 15 9.80 11.89 -0.52
CA GLN A 15 10.06 11.02 -1.68
C GLN A 15 8.81 10.29 -2.16
N LYS A 16 7.86 10.00 -1.25
CA LYS A 16 6.55 9.44 -1.61
C LYS A 16 5.69 10.45 -2.36
N SER A 17 5.45 11.65 -1.81
CA SER A 17 4.53 12.63 -2.43
C SER A 17 3.19 11.98 -2.85
N ASP A 18 2.72 12.29 -4.05
CA ASP A 18 1.59 11.76 -4.81
C ASP A 18 1.93 10.50 -5.63
N ARG A 19 3.12 9.93 -5.45
CA ARG A 19 3.56 8.75 -6.20
C ARG A 19 2.82 7.51 -5.72
N ASP A 20 2.28 6.80 -6.70
CA ASP A 20 1.75 5.45 -6.57
C ASP A 20 2.88 4.42 -6.35
N PRO A 21 2.53 3.17 -6.00
CA PRO A 21 3.51 2.11 -5.83
C PRO A 21 4.34 1.81 -7.09
N ALA A 22 3.83 2.07 -8.30
CA ALA A 22 4.63 1.88 -9.52
C ALA A 22 5.80 2.87 -9.60
N LYS A 23 5.71 4.02 -8.91
CA LYS A 23 6.73 5.08 -8.92
C LYS A 23 7.56 5.15 -7.65
N TRP A 24 7.09 4.60 -6.52
CA TRP A 24 7.82 4.62 -5.26
C TRP A 24 7.38 3.52 -4.30
N MET A 25 8.36 2.84 -3.68
CA MET A 25 8.14 1.81 -2.67
C MET A 25 8.86 2.17 -1.35
N PRO A 26 8.25 1.93 -0.17
CA PRO A 26 8.92 2.16 1.10
C PRO A 26 10.07 1.16 1.34
N PRO A 27 11.27 1.62 1.74
CA PRO A 27 12.29 0.73 2.32
C PRO A 27 11.96 0.44 3.80
N PRO A 28 12.21 -0.78 4.31
CA PRO A 28 12.75 -1.98 3.65
C PRO A 28 11.68 -2.87 2.99
N ALA A 29 12.11 -3.72 2.05
CA ALA A 29 11.25 -4.62 1.25
C ALA A 29 10.36 -5.57 2.07
N ALA A 30 10.71 -5.85 3.33
CA ALA A 30 9.90 -6.68 4.23
C ALA A 30 8.49 -6.11 4.51
N CYS A 31 8.25 -4.84 4.18
CA CYS A 31 6.95 -4.20 4.34
C CYS A 31 6.12 -4.14 3.04
N VAL A 32 6.56 -4.73 1.92
CA VAL A 32 5.87 -4.60 0.62
C VAL A 32 4.45 -5.19 0.68
N CYS A 33 4.26 -6.37 1.27
CA CYS A 33 2.94 -7.01 1.35
C CYS A 33 1.94 -6.17 2.15
N THR A 34 2.31 -5.79 3.38
CA THR A 34 1.48 -4.91 4.22
C THR A 34 1.23 -3.56 3.55
N TYR A 35 2.22 -3.00 2.85
CA TYR A 35 2.05 -1.75 2.13
C TYR A 35 1.04 -1.87 1.00
N MET A 36 1.12 -2.91 0.17
CA MET A 36 0.18 -3.14 -0.93
C MET A 36 -1.23 -3.44 -0.44
N GLU A 37 -1.38 -4.22 0.63
CA GLU A 37 -2.67 -4.48 1.27
C GLU A 37 -3.33 -3.20 1.78
N VAL A 38 -2.57 -2.36 2.50
CA VAL A 38 -3.06 -1.07 2.98
C VAL A 38 -3.41 -0.14 1.81
N TRP A 39 -2.60 -0.14 0.75
CA TRP A 39 -2.85 0.65 -0.45
C TRP A 39 -4.18 0.28 -1.12
N VAL A 40 -4.39 -1.01 -1.38
CA VAL A 40 -5.65 -1.55 -1.93
C VAL A 40 -6.81 -1.25 -0.98
N GLY A 41 -6.66 -1.50 0.31
CA GLY A 41 -7.68 -1.26 1.32
C GLY A 41 -8.13 0.21 1.40
N VAL A 42 -7.19 1.15 1.33
CA VAL A 42 -7.50 2.59 1.29
C VAL A 42 -8.25 2.94 0.00
N LYS A 43 -7.75 2.52 -1.16
CA LYS A 43 -8.42 2.82 -2.44
C LYS A 43 -9.81 2.22 -2.51
N PHE A 44 -9.98 1.00 -2.02
CA PHE A 44 -11.28 0.34 -1.94
C PHE A 44 -12.23 1.08 -1.00
N ARG A 45 -11.79 1.39 0.23
CA ARG A 45 -12.59 2.09 1.24
C ARG A 45 -13.16 3.41 0.72
N TRP A 46 -12.35 4.17 -0.02
CA TRP A 46 -12.71 5.50 -0.51
C TRP A 46 -13.16 5.52 -1.98
N GLY A 47 -13.23 4.37 -2.64
CA GLY A 47 -13.61 4.28 -4.06
C GLY A 47 -12.66 5.00 -5.03
N LEU A 48 -11.37 5.08 -4.70
CA LEU A 48 -10.37 5.74 -5.54
C LEU A 48 -9.96 4.85 -6.71
N ALA A 49 -9.82 5.45 -7.90
CA ALA A 49 -9.35 4.74 -9.08
C ALA A 49 -7.85 4.38 -8.97
N MET A 50 -7.45 3.29 -9.63
CA MET A 50 -6.05 2.98 -9.95
C MET A 50 -5.87 3.10 -11.46
N ASP A 51 -4.73 3.63 -11.88
CA ASP A 51 -4.35 3.56 -13.29
C ASP A 51 -3.82 2.15 -13.65
N PRO A 52 -3.73 1.80 -14.95
CA PRO A 52 -3.31 0.46 -15.37
C PRO A 52 -1.89 0.07 -14.92
N ALA A 53 -0.95 1.02 -14.86
CA ALA A 53 0.42 0.74 -14.46
C ALA A 53 0.49 0.46 -12.96
N GLU A 54 -0.20 1.28 -12.16
CA GLU A 54 -0.36 1.09 -10.74
C GLU A 54 -0.98 -0.28 -10.42
N LYS A 55 -2.08 -0.63 -11.11
CA LYS A 55 -2.75 -1.92 -10.91
C LYS A 55 -1.82 -3.09 -11.23
N SER A 56 -1.07 -3.01 -12.33
CA SER A 56 -0.12 -4.06 -12.72
C SER A 56 0.97 -4.28 -11.66
N THR A 57 1.52 -3.19 -11.10
CA THR A 57 2.51 -3.28 -10.01
C THR A 57 1.89 -3.89 -8.74
N VAL A 58 0.71 -3.44 -8.35
CA VAL A 58 0.01 -3.97 -7.17
C VAL A 58 -0.27 -5.47 -7.32
N ASP A 59 -0.79 -5.89 -8.47
CA ASP A 59 -1.09 -7.30 -8.74
C ASP A 59 0.20 -8.15 -8.75
N SER A 60 1.29 -7.63 -9.33
CA SER A 60 2.58 -8.32 -9.39
C SER A 60 3.23 -8.50 -8.02
N ASP A 61 3.22 -7.46 -7.19
CA ASP A 61 3.85 -7.50 -5.87
C ASP A 61 3.03 -8.34 -4.88
N LEU A 62 1.69 -8.29 -4.96
CA LEU A 62 0.81 -9.14 -4.14
C LEU A 62 0.93 -10.63 -4.50
N ALA A 63 1.27 -10.99 -5.75
CA ALA A 63 1.50 -12.38 -6.13
C ALA A 63 2.70 -13.02 -5.39
N GLY A 64 3.64 -12.21 -4.91
CA GLY A 64 4.77 -12.65 -4.09
C GLY A 64 4.48 -12.70 -2.59
N CYS A 65 3.28 -12.32 -2.15
CA CYS A 65 2.92 -12.21 -0.74
C CYS A 65 2.23 -13.48 -0.20
N PRO A 66 2.47 -13.84 1.08
CA PRO A 66 1.73 -14.91 1.72
C PRO A 66 0.23 -14.56 1.77
N ALA A 67 -0.63 -15.56 1.56
CA ALA A 67 -2.08 -15.41 1.41
C ALA A 67 -2.83 -15.13 2.73
N ASP A 68 -2.18 -14.52 3.71
CA ASP A 68 -2.83 -14.02 4.93
C ASP A 68 -3.48 -12.67 4.60
N LEU A 69 -4.47 -12.72 3.72
CA LEU A 69 -5.22 -11.55 3.26
C LEU A 69 -5.88 -10.88 4.47
N VAL A 70 -5.39 -9.69 4.83
CA VAL A 70 -6.14 -8.80 5.72
C VAL A 70 -7.51 -8.57 5.06
N PRO A 71 -8.63 -8.81 5.77
CA PRO A 71 -9.96 -8.63 5.19
C PRO A 71 -10.12 -7.18 4.72
N LEU A 72 -10.61 -7.02 3.48
CA LEU A 72 -10.84 -5.69 2.90
C LEU A 72 -11.77 -4.88 3.82
N PRO A 73 -11.46 -3.60 4.08
CA PRO A 73 -12.33 -2.75 4.90
C PRO A 73 -13.67 -2.51 4.19
N GLU A 74 -14.72 -2.24 4.96
CA GLU A 74 -16.00 -1.79 4.39
C GLU A 74 -15.81 -0.53 3.54
N ARG A 75 -16.50 -0.45 2.40
CA ARG A 75 -16.55 0.77 1.59
C ARG A 75 -17.29 1.84 2.38
N VAL A 76 -16.71 3.02 2.46
CA VAL A 76 -17.43 4.19 2.98
C VAL A 76 -18.42 4.61 1.90
N GLY A 77 -19.70 4.59 2.27
CA GLY A 77 -20.81 5.18 1.51
C GLY A 77 -21.24 6.48 2.17
#